data_AF-A0A6P7R041-F1
#
_entry.id   AF-A0A6P7R041-F1
#
_cell.length_a   1.000
_cell.length_b   1.000
_cell.length_c   1.000
_cell.angle_alpha   90.00
_cell.angle_beta   90.00
_cell.angle_gamma   90.00
#
_symmetry.space_group_name_H-M   'P 1'
#
loop_
_entity.id
_entity.type
_entity.pdbx_description
1 polymer ?
#
loop_
_entity_poly.entity_id
_entity_poly.type
_entity_poly.pdbx_seq_one_letter_code
_entity_poly.pdbx_strand_id
1 'polypeptide(L)'
;MSRKIHGGSVVEMQGDEMTRIIWELIKEKLILPYVELDLHSYDLGIENRDATNDQVTKDAAEAIKKYNVGVKCATITPDEKRVEEFKLKQMWKSPNGTIRNILGGTVFREAIICKNIPRLVTGWVKPIIIGRHAYGDQYRATDFVVPGPGKVEITYTPKDGTQKVTYMVHDFEEGGGVAMGMYNQDKSIEDFAHSSFQMALSKGWPLYLSTKNTILKKYDGRFKDIFQEIYDKKYKSQFEAQKIWYEHRLIDDMVAQAMKSEGGFIWACKNYDGDVQSDSVAQGYGSLGMMTSVLICPDGKTVEAEAAHGTVTRHYRMYQKGQETSTNPIASIFAWSRGLAHRAKLDNNTELSFFAKALEDVCIETIEAGFMTKDLAACIKGLPNVQRSDYLNTFEFMDKLGENLKAKLAQAKLFGSLGGRNSVEQNNGFGLGDLFTPLALKDTGSHSNECHYIAQAQHLAKSQLMSKTTIRWQLLTNVSTG
;
A
#
# COMPACT_ATOMS: atom_id res chain seq x y z
N MET A 1 17.21 0.39 34.57
CA MET A 1 16.47 0.33 33.28
C MET A 1 17.08 -0.80 32.46
N SER A 2 16.28 -1.62 31.78
CA SER A 2 16.84 -2.64 30.87
C SER A 2 17.61 -1.96 29.73
N ARG A 3 18.67 -2.61 29.23
CA ARG A 3 19.40 -2.18 28.02
C ARG A 3 18.41 -1.98 26.86
N LYS A 4 18.59 -0.90 26.08
CA LYS A 4 17.85 -0.66 24.84
C LYS A 4 18.28 -1.67 23.76
N ILE A 5 17.37 -1.98 22.84
CA ILE A 5 17.65 -2.82 21.68
C ILE A 5 18.61 -2.06 20.77
N HIS A 6 19.69 -2.69 20.34
CA HIS A 6 20.62 -2.12 19.34
C HIS A 6 19.98 -2.27 17.96
N GLY A 7 19.47 -1.17 17.40
CA GLY A 7 18.58 -1.19 16.23
C GLY A 7 19.27 -1.06 14.87
N GLY A 8 20.57 -0.71 14.83
CA GLY A 8 21.33 -0.53 13.59
C GLY A 8 21.07 0.79 12.86
N SER A 9 21.56 0.91 11.62
CA SER A 9 21.50 2.14 10.82
C SER A 9 20.16 2.30 10.09
N VAL A 10 19.52 3.45 10.27
CA VAL A 10 18.24 3.81 9.64
C VAL A 10 18.28 5.26 9.18
N VAL A 11 17.80 5.53 7.97
CA VAL A 11 17.63 6.89 7.45
C VAL A 11 16.26 7.41 7.87
N GLU A 12 16.24 8.55 8.56
CA GLU A 12 15.01 9.25 8.92
C GLU A 12 14.84 10.48 8.04
N MET A 13 13.64 10.66 7.49
CA MET A 13 13.25 11.89 6.82
C MET A 13 12.13 12.58 7.60
N GLN A 14 12.45 13.69 8.26
CA GLN A 14 11.45 14.54 8.91
C GLN A 14 10.62 15.28 7.85
N GLY A 15 9.41 15.67 8.21
CA GLY A 15 8.45 16.26 7.29
C GLY A 15 7.78 17.50 7.85
N ASP A 16 6.51 17.68 7.51
CA ASP A 16 5.79 18.95 7.68
C ASP A 16 4.52 18.83 8.53
N GLU A 17 4.03 19.99 9.00
CA GLU A 17 2.69 20.20 9.59
C GLU A 17 2.31 19.19 10.71
N MET A 18 1.09 18.65 10.68
CA MET A 18 0.58 17.77 11.75
C MET A 18 1.37 16.48 11.82
N THR A 19 1.84 15.98 10.66
CA THR A 19 2.67 14.78 10.59
C THR A 19 4.02 14.98 11.27
N ARG A 20 4.64 16.16 11.19
CA ARG A 20 5.89 16.47 11.91
C ARG A 20 5.69 16.38 13.42
N ILE A 21 4.57 16.87 13.94
CA ILE A 21 4.24 16.82 15.37
C ILE A 21 4.12 15.37 15.86
N ILE A 22 3.31 14.56 15.17
CA ILE A 22 3.14 13.15 15.56
C ILE A 22 4.44 12.35 15.36
N TRP A 23 5.27 12.71 14.37
CA TRP A 23 6.53 12.04 14.10
C TRP A 23 7.52 12.15 15.25
N GLU A 24 7.66 13.35 15.84
CA GLU A 24 8.46 13.54 17.05
C GLU A 24 7.89 12.76 18.23
N LEU A 25 6.57 12.80 18.44
CA LEU A 25 5.92 12.03 19.51
C LEU A 25 6.15 10.52 19.38
N ILE A 26 6.10 9.97 18.16
CA ILE A 26 6.39 8.56 17.90
C ILE A 26 7.83 8.23 18.31
N LYS A 27 8.80 9.04 17.88
CA LYS A 27 10.21 8.84 18.26
C LYS A 27 10.39 8.88 19.77
N GLU A 28 9.89 9.92 20.42
CA GLU A 28 10.09 10.17 21.85
C GLU A 28 9.39 9.16 22.75
N LYS A 29 8.15 8.76 22.41
CA LYS A 29 7.32 7.91 23.28
C LYS A 29 7.36 6.44 22.91
N LEU A 30 7.54 6.12 21.63
CA LEU A 30 7.35 4.75 21.13
C LEU A 30 8.63 4.10 20.63
N ILE A 31 9.62 4.84 20.12
CA ILE A 31 10.84 4.25 19.52
C ILE A 31 12.06 4.37 20.43
N LEU A 32 12.55 5.58 20.66
CA LEU A 32 13.81 5.86 21.35
C LEU A 32 13.86 5.43 22.83
N PRO A 33 12.75 5.28 23.57
CA PRO A 33 12.78 4.67 24.90
C PRO A 33 13.22 3.21 24.90
N TYR A 34 13.02 2.49 23.78
CA TYR A 34 13.22 1.04 23.69
C TYR A 34 14.34 0.63 22.73
N VAL A 35 14.63 1.44 21.71
CA VAL A 35 15.61 1.16 20.65
C VAL A 35 16.66 2.26 20.57
N GLU A 36 17.91 1.87 20.45
CA GLU A 36 19.07 2.73 20.16
C GLU A 36 19.42 2.58 18.67
N LEU A 37 19.39 3.67 17.91
CA LEU A 37 19.56 3.67 16.45
C LEU A 37 20.77 4.52 16.04
N ASP A 38 21.48 4.07 15.01
CA ASP A 38 22.39 4.91 14.23
C ASP A 38 21.57 5.65 13.17
N LEU A 39 21.04 6.80 13.58
CA LEU A 39 19.95 7.45 12.88
C LEU A 39 20.50 8.57 11.98
N HIS A 40 20.38 8.38 10.67
CA HIS A 40 20.79 9.36 9.68
C HIS A 40 19.58 10.27 9.34
N SER A 41 19.42 11.35 10.10
CA SER A 41 18.29 12.28 9.94
C SER A 41 18.51 13.30 8.82
N TYR A 42 17.50 13.47 7.99
CA TYR A 42 17.39 14.50 6.96
C TYR A 42 16.08 15.27 7.16
N ASP A 43 16.16 16.59 7.31
CA ASP A 43 14.95 17.42 7.45
C ASP A 43 14.38 17.77 6.07
N LEU A 44 13.30 17.09 5.66
CA LEU A 44 12.59 17.38 4.42
C LEU A 44 11.43 18.37 4.62
N GLY A 45 11.40 19.10 5.73
CA GLY A 45 10.50 20.23 5.93
C GLY A 45 10.60 21.24 4.79
N ILE A 46 9.48 21.85 4.41
CA ILE A 46 9.41 22.73 3.23
C ILE A 46 10.39 23.90 3.31
N GLU A 47 10.59 24.48 4.50
CA GLU A 47 11.55 25.57 4.71
C GLU A 47 13.00 25.10 4.52
N ASN A 48 13.35 23.90 5.00
CA ASN A 48 14.70 23.37 4.84
C ASN A 48 14.97 22.91 3.39
N ARG A 49 13.96 22.35 2.71
CA ARG A 49 14.05 22.08 1.27
C ARG A 49 14.27 23.36 0.48
N ASP A 50 13.54 24.43 0.77
CA ASP A 50 13.78 25.72 0.12
C ASP A 50 15.18 26.28 0.43
N ALA A 51 15.61 26.23 1.68
CA ALA A 51 16.93 26.69 2.11
C ALA A 51 18.07 25.96 1.39
N THR A 52 17.96 24.64 1.23
CA THR A 52 18.97 23.77 0.59
C THR A 52 18.80 23.62 -0.92
N ASN A 53 17.88 24.36 -1.54
CA ASN A 53 17.52 24.22 -2.95
C ASN A 53 17.15 22.77 -3.35
N ASP A 54 16.41 22.10 -2.46
CA ASP A 54 15.96 20.71 -2.54
C ASP A 54 17.09 19.67 -2.59
N GLN A 55 18.32 20.05 -2.24
CA GLN A 55 19.45 19.13 -2.18
C GLN A 55 19.29 18.09 -1.06
N VAL A 56 18.73 18.48 0.10
CA VAL A 56 18.48 17.58 1.23
C VAL A 56 17.62 16.37 0.83
N THR A 57 16.67 16.54 -0.11
CA THR A 57 15.82 15.47 -0.63
C THR A 57 16.62 14.43 -1.40
N LYS A 58 17.60 14.87 -2.20
CA LYS A 58 18.48 13.97 -2.96
C LYS A 58 19.46 13.26 -2.02
N ASP A 59 20.03 14.00 -1.07
CA ASP A 59 20.97 13.46 -0.09
C ASP A 59 20.31 12.37 0.77
N ALA A 60 19.05 12.56 1.16
CA ALA A 60 18.26 11.55 1.85
C ALA A 60 18.05 10.29 0.99
N ALA A 61 17.73 10.45 -0.30
CA ALA A 61 17.57 9.31 -1.20
C ALA A 61 18.87 8.51 -1.39
N GLU A 62 20.01 9.20 -1.55
CA GLU A 62 21.32 8.54 -1.63
C GLU A 62 21.71 7.87 -0.32
N ALA A 63 21.34 8.45 0.83
CA ALA A 63 21.52 7.81 2.13
C ALA A 63 20.69 6.53 2.25
N ILE A 64 19.43 6.51 1.80
CA ILE A 64 18.61 5.29 1.79
C ILE A 64 19.26 4.22 0.93
N LYS A 65 19.78 4.58 -0.25
CA LYS A 65 20.50 3.65 -1.12
C LYS A 65 21.76 3.07 -0.44
N LYS A 66 22.45 3.86 0.38
CA LYS A 66 23.62 3.43 1.14
C LYS A 66 23.26 2.52 2.32
N TYR A 67 22.24 2.88 3.10
CA TYR A 67 21.91 2.22 4.37
C TYR A 67 20.72 1.24 4.27
N ASN A 68 20.10 1.15 3.09
CA ASN A 68 19.01 0.27 2.68
C ASN A 68 17.63 0.53 3.34
N VAL A 69 17.54 1.30 4.43
CA VAL A 69 16.30 1.49 5.19
C VAL A 69 16.01 2.97 5.39
N GLY A 70 14.91 3.45 4.80
CA GLY A 70 14.37 4.78 5.01
C GLY A 70 13.01 4.76 5.70
N VAL A 71 12.79 5.66 6.65
CA VAL A 71 11.48 5.94 7.25
C VAL A 71 11.15 7.42 7.06
N LYS A 72 9.99 7.70 6.46
CA LYS A 72 9.66 9.03 5.98
C LYS A 72 8.37 9.58 6.57
N CYS A 73 8.46 10.80 7.09
CA CYS A 73 7.31 11.63 7.43
C CYS A 73 6.69 12.26 6.17
N ALA A 74 5.38 12.53 6.19
CA ALA A 74 4.73 13.22 5.09
C ALA A 74 5.28 14.65 4.92
N THR A 75 5.38 15.10 3.67
CA THR A 75 6.01 16.35 3.26
C THR A 75 5.07 17.15 2.34
N ILE A 76 5.07 18.48 2.46
CA ILE A 76 4.33 19.38 1.58
C ILE A 76 4.89 19.26 0.15
N THR A 77 4.03 19.03 -0.84
CA THR A 77 4.38 19.33 -2.24
C THR A 77 3.78 20.70 -2.57
N PRO A 78 4.60 21.74 -2.83
CA PRO A 78 4.09 23.11 -2.92
C PRO A 78 3.28 23.33 -4.20
N ASP A 79 2.15 24.02 -4.05
CA ASP A 79 1.37 24.66 -5.12
C ASP A 79 1.57 26.20 -5.06
N GLU A 80 0.85 26.97 -5.86
CA GLU A 80 0.96 28.44 -5.88
C GLU A 80 0.71 29.06 -4.50
N LYS A 81 -0.25 28.52 -3.73
CA LYS A 81 -0.58 29.02 -2.40
C LYS A 81 0.53 28.71 -1.40
N ARG A 82 1.18 27.55 -1.52
CA ARG A 82 2.33 27.19 -0.68
C ARG A 82 3.55 28.03 -1.01
N VAL A 83 3.76 28.38 -2.28
CA VAL A 83 4.84 29.31 -2.67
C VAL A 83 4.65 30.66 -1.97
N GLU A 84 3.42 31.19 -1.94
CA GLU A 84 3.10 32.43 -1.22
C GLU A 84 3.22 32.28 0.30
N GLU A 85 2.62 31.22 0.88
CA GLU A 85 2.60 30.97 2.32
C GLU A 85 4.01 30.93 2.93
N PHE A 86 4.93 30.20 2.28
CA PHE A 86 6.28 29.97 2.77
C PHE A 86 7.33 30.87 2.12
N LYS A 87 6.92 31.77 1.21
CA LYS A 87 7.81 32.65 0.43
C LYS A 87 8.91 31.87 -0.29
N LEU A 88 8.52 30.79 -0.96
CA LEU A 88 9.46 29.85 -1.59
C LEU A 88 10.16 30.51 -2.78
N LYS A 89 11.43 30.17 -3.00
CA LYS A 89 12.22 30.61 -4.16
C LYS A 89 11.63 30.11 -5.47
N GLN A 90 11.04 28.92 -5.44
CA GLN A 90 10.32 28.32 -6.56
C GLN A 90 9.33 27.24 -6.07
N MET A 91 8.47 26.78 -6.98
CA MET A 91 7.60 25.64 -6.76
C MET A 91 8.42 24.34 -6.86
N TRP A 92 8.97 23.88 -5.74
CA TRP A 92 9.77 22.66 -5.67
C TRP A 92 8.99 21.40 -6.05
N LYS A 93 9.66 20.43 -6.66
CA LYS A 93 9.06 19.12 -7.00
C LYS A 93 8.71 18.33 -5.73
N SER A 94 7.83 17.33 -5.89
CA SER A 94 7.48 16.43 -4.78
C SER A 94 8.70 15.64 -4.29
N PRO A 95 9.01 15.64 -2.98
CA PRO A 95 10.08 14.83 -2.42
C PRO A 95 9.90 13.34 -2.67
N ASN A 96 8.66 12.84 -2.60
CA ASN A 96 8.30 11.45 -2.89
C ASN A 96 8.69 11.09 -4.33
N GLY A 97 8.40 11.98 -5.28
CA GLY A 97 8.79 11.80 -6.68
C GLY A 97 10.31 11.73 -6.82
N THR A 98 11.04 12.68 -6.23
CA THR A 98 12.51 12.70 -6.28
C THR A 98 13.14 11.45 -5.69
N ILE A 99 12.73 11.02 -4.49
CA ILE A 99 13.26 9.84 -3.80
C ILE A 99 12.97 8.57 -4.62
N ARG A 100 11.71 8.37 -5.05
CA ARG A 100 11.33 7.20 -5.87
C ARG A 100 12.05 7.15 -7.21
N ASN A 101 12.37 8.31 -7.79
CA ASN A 101 13.13 8.38 -9.04
C ASN A 101 14.59 7.95 -8.88
N ILE A 102 15.19 8.22 -7.70
CA ILE A 102 16.58 7.87 -7.39
C ILE A 102 16.69 6.40 -6.97
N LEU A 103 15.77 5.94 -6.12
CA LEU A 103 15.75 4.58 -5.62
C LEU A 103 15.22 3.57 -6.66
N GLY A 104 14.28 3.99 -7.49
CA GLY A 104 13.45 3.08 -8.29
C GLY A 104 12.48 2.28 -7.41
N GLY A 105 11.92 1.21 -7.96
CA GLY A 105 11.07 0.29 -7.20
C GLY A 105 9.57 0.53 -7.30
N THR A 106 8.82 -0.19 -6.46
CA THR A 106 7.37 -0.26 -6.47
C THR A 106 6.81 0.10 -5.11
N VAL A 107 5.79 0.96 -5.08
CA VAL A 107 5.11 1.34 -3.82
C VAL A 107 4.01 0.33 -3.53
N PHE A 108 4.11 -0.38 -2.42
CA PHE A 108 3.08 -1.29 -1.94
C PHE A 108 2.28 -0.63 -0.83
N ARG A 109 0.96 -0.56 -1.01
CA ARG A 109 0.01 -0.04 -0.04
C ARG A 109 -0.84 -1.18 0.52
N GLU A 110 -0.89 -1.28 1.83
CA GLU A 110 -1.61 -2.34 2.56
C GLU A 110 -2.45 -1.73 3.69
N ALA A 111 -3.74 -2.08 3.72
CA ALA A 111 -4.65 -1.65 4.77
C ALA A 111 -4.37 -2.39 6.09
N ILE A 112 -4.37 -1.64 7.19
CA ILE A 112 -4.27 -2.14 8.54
C ILE A 112 -5.68 -2.49 9.00
N ILE A 113 -5.92 -3.76 9.32
CA ILE A 113 -7.24 -4.25 9.71
C ILE A 113 -7.36 -4.27 11.23
N CYS A 114 -8.45 -3.71 11.75
CA CYS A 114 -8.91 -3.86 13.12
C CYS A 114 -10.32 -4.48 13.12
N LYS A 115 -10.58 -5.48 13.96
CA LYS A 115 -11.84 -6.24 13.95
C LYS A 115 -13.07 -5.39 14.22
N ASN A 116 -12.94 -4.36 15.04
CA ASN A 116 -14.04 -3.48 15.46
C ASN A 116 -14.24 -2.26 14.55
N ILE A 117 -13.46 -2.12 13.47
CA ILE A 117 -13.63 -1.06 12.48
C ILE A 117 -14.43 -1.62 11.29
N PRO A 118 -15.67 -1.16 11.06
CA PRO A 118 -16.47 -1.57 9.93
C PRO A 118 -15.79 -1.22 8.60
N ARG A 119 -15.86 -2.14 7.65
CA ARG A 119 -15.41 -1.94 6.28
C ARG A 119 -16.59 -1.48 5.44
N LEU A 120 -16.37 -0.54 4.52
CA LEU A 120 -17.41 -0.12 3.57
C LEU A 120 -17.78 -1.26 2.62
N VAL A 121 -16.79 -2.05 2.23
CA VAL A 121 -17.00 -3.29 1.47
C VAL A 121 -17.01 -4.44 2.46
N THR A 122 -18.21 -4.91 2.79
CA THR A 122 -18.43 -5.87 3.88
C THR A 122 -17.82 -7.25 3.64
N GLY A 123 -17.61 -7.64 2.37
CA GLY A 123 -16.98 -8.90 1.99
C GLY A 123 -15.46 -8.96 2.21
N TRP A 124 -14.78 -7.83 2.41
CA TRP A 124 -13.32 -7.78 2.52
C TRP A 124 -12.82 -8.29 3.87
N VAL A 125 -12.54 -9.60 3.96
CA VAL A 125 -12.05 -10.23 5.18
C VAL A 125 -10.54 -10.07 5.35
N LYS A 126 -9.77 -10.27 4.28
CA LYS A 126 -8.30 -10.19 4.23
C LYS A 126 -7.84 -8.89 3.54
N PRO A 127 -6.65 -8.33 3.85
CA PRO A 127 -6.17 -7.12 3.20
C PRO A 127 -6.02 -7.27 1.68
N ILE A 128 -6.09 -6.16 0.96
CA ILE A 128 -5.68 -6.05 -0.45
C ILE A 128 -4.42 -5.20 -0.49
N ILE A 129 -3.36 -5.70 -1.14
CA ILE A 129 -2.11 -4.95 -1.30
C ILE A 129 -2.05 -4.38 -2.71
N ILE A 130 -2.01 -3.06 -2.84
CA ILE A 130 -1.83 -2.39 -4.13
C ILE A 130 -0.34 -2.14 -4.36
N GLY A 131 0.23 -2.74 -5.39
CA GLY A 131 1.57 -2.42 -5.90
C GLY A 131 1.48 -1.40 -7.02
N ARG A 132 1.87 -0.15 -6.78
CA ARG A 132 1.85 0.93 -7.76
C ARG A 132 3.19 1.06 -8.49
N HIS A 133 3.14 1.02 -9.82
CA HIS A 133 4.27 1.34 -10.70
C HIS A 133 4.56 2.85 -10.68
N ALA A 134 5.23 3.35 -9.65
CA ALA A 134 5.44 4.77 -9.42
C ALA A 134 6.47 5.43 -10.38
N TYR A 135 6.36 5.17 -11.68
CA TYR A 135 7.23 5.69 -12.74
C TYR A 135 6.46 5.93 -14.05
N GLY A 136 6.84 6.97 -14.80
CA GLY A 136 6.33 7.22 -16.14
C GLY A 136 4.83 7.54 -16.18
N ASP A 137 4.19 7.20 -17.29
CA ASP A 137 2.77 7.43 -17.57
C ASP A 137 2.40 8.92 -17.38
N GLN A 138 1.20 9.23 -16.90
CA GLN A 138 0.70 10.60 -16.73
C GLN A 138 1.55 11.44 -15.77
N TYR A 139 2.29 10.81 -14.85
CA TYR A 139 3.11 11.50 -13.83
C TYR A 139 4.42 12.04 -14.40
N ARG A 140 4.74 11.73 -15.66
CA ARG A 140 5.86 12.29 -16.43
C ARG A 140 5.45 12.63 -17.86
N ALA A 141 4.17 12.93 -18.05
CA ALA A 141 3.68 13.37 -19.34
C ALA A 141 4.14 14.80 -19.64
N THR A 142 4.16 15.13 -20.93
CA THR A 142 4.19 16.51 -21.40
C THR A 142 2.82 16.82 -21.98
N ASP A 143 2.17 17.87 -21.49
CA ASP A 143 0.84 18.31 -21.91
C ASP A 143 0.82 19.80 -22.27
N PHE A 144 -0.14 20.19 -23.11
CA PHE A 144 -0.32 21.58 -23.53
C PHE A 144 -1.74 21.84 -24.03
N VAL A 145 -2.13 23.11 -24.00
CA VAL A 145 -3.37 23.60 -24.61
C VAL A 145 -3.11 23.91 -26.09
N VAL A 146 -3.93 23.35 -26.97
CA VAL A 146 -3.95 23.63 -28.40
C VAL A 146 -4.82 24.88 -28.62
N PRO A 147 -4.27 26.01 -29.10
CA PRO A 147 -4.98 27.29 -29.09
C PRO A 147 -6.01 27.46 -30.22
N GLY A 148 -6.00 26.59 -31.23
CA GLY A 148 -6.85 26.68 -32.42
C GLY A 148 -6.55 25.54 -33.41
N PRO A 149 -7.13 25.59 -34.62
CA PRO A 149 -7.00 24.50 -35.59
C PRO A 149 -5.54 24.15 -35.93
N GLY A 150 -5.26 22.85 -36.09
CA GLY A 150 -3.93 22.36 -36.45
C GLY A 150 -3.66 20.90 -36.10
N LYS A 151 -2.54 20.37 -36.59
CA LYS A 151 -2.14 18.97 -36.41
C LYS A 151 -1.25 18.77 -35.18
N VAL A 152 -1.54 17.73 -34.42
CA VAL A 152 -0.65 17.21 -33.37
C VAL A 152 -0.08 15.87 -33.82
N GLU A 153 1.25 15.78 -33.81
CA GLU A 153 2.00 14.58 -34.20
C GLU A 153 2.91 14.12 -33.07
N ILE A 154 3.20 12.82 -33.02
CA ILE A 154 4.21 12.23 -32.15
C ILE A 154 5.32 11.61 -33.00
N THR A 155 6.56 11.82 -32.58
CA THR A 155 7.77 11.48 -33.34
C THR A 155 8.73 10.67 -32.48
N TYR A 156 9.30 9.60 -33.05
CA TYR A 156 10.43 8.88 -32.50
C TYR A 156 11.64 9.00 -33.45
N THR A 157 12.76 9.48 -32.92
CA THR A 157 14.03 9.58 -33.65
C THR A 157 15.03 8.57 -33.06
N PRO A 158 15.34 7.47 -33.77
CA PRO A 158 16.31 6.48 -33.31
C PRO A 158 17.71 7.08 -33.12
N LYS A 159 18.43 6.62 -32.09
CA LYS A 159 19.81 7.07 -31.82
C LYS A 159 20.85 6.45 -32.75
N ASP A 160 20.52 5.30 -33.33
CA ASP A 160 21.38 4.55 -34.26
C ASP A 160 21.32 5.10 -35.70
N GLY A 161 20.56 6.18 -35.93
CA GLY A 161 20.39 6.79 -37.25
C GLY A 161 19.40 6.05 -38.15
N THR A 162 18.69 5.03 -37.66
CA THR A 162 17.59 4.43 -38.41
C THR A 162 16.44 5.41 -38.63
N GLN A 163 15.53 5.08 -39.55
CA GLN A 163 14.53 6.02 -40.04
C GLN A 163 13.61 6.53 -38.92
N LYS A 164 13.47 7.86 -38.84
CA LYS A 164 12.51 8.56 -37.98
C LYS A 164 11.09 8.04 -38.24
N VAL A 165 10.33 7.83 -37.17
CA VAL A 165 8.92 7.44 -37.26
C VAL A 165 8.05 8.57 -36.73
N THR A 166 7.03 8.95 -37.51
CA THR A 166 6.04 9.97 -37.13
C THR A 166 4.64 9.37 -37.20
N TYR A 167 3.82 9.63 -36.19
CA TYR A 167 2.41 9.29 -36.15
C TYR A 167 1.58 10.55 -35.94
N MET A 168 0.51 10.70 -36.73
CA MET A 168 -0.51 11.71 -36.46
C MET A 168 -1.31 11.28 -35.22
N VAL A 169 -1.38 12.15 -34.21
CA VAL A 169 -2.20 11.93 -33.01
C VAL A 169 -3.62 12.39 -33.30
N HIS A 170 -3.77 13.63 -33.77
CA HIS A 170 -5.06 14.20 -34.14
C HIS A 170 -4.87 15.43 -35.05
N ASP A 171 -5.90 15.73 -35.85
CA ASP A 171 -6.02 16.98 -36.60
C ASP A 171 -7.20 17.77 -36.02
N PHE A 172 -6.91 18.88 -35.35
CA PHE A 172 -7.93 19.76 -34.77
C PHE A 172 -8.50 20.61 -35.90
N GLU A 173 -9.61 20.16 -36.49
CA GLU A 173 -10.24 20.84 -37.63
C GLU A 173 -10.91 22.17 -37.22
N GLU A 174 -11.57 22.19 -36.05
CA GLU A 174 -12.27 23.35 -35.52
C GLU A 174 -11.91 23.59 -34.05
N GLY A 175 -11.75 24.88 -33.68
CA GLY A 175 -11.45 25.28 -32.31
C GLY A 175 -10.08 24.81 -31.81
N GLY A 176 -9.86 24.96 -30.51
CA GLY A 176 -8.66 24.48 -29.82
C GLY A 176 -8.91 23.15 -29.10
N GLY A 177 -8.03 22.79 -28.18
CA GLY A 177 -8.17 21.58 -27.39
C GLY A 177 -7.00 21.39 -26.43
N VAL A 178 -6.73 20.13 -26.08
CA VAL A 178 -5.60 19.73 -25.24
C VAL A 178 -4.95 18.49 -25.82
N ALA A 179 -3.64 18.37 -25.65
CA ALA A 179 -2.88 17.20 -26.09
C ALA A 179 -1.83 16.83 -25.04
N MET A 180 -1.48 15.56 -24.99
CA MET A 180 -0.40 15.06 -24.14
C MET A 180 0.38 13.90 -24.77
N GLY A 181 1.64 13.75 -24.38
CA GLY A 181 2.46 12.59 -24.66
C GLY A 181 2.99 11.98 -23.36
N MET A 182 2.97 10.65 -23.26
CA MET A 182 3.47 9.90 -22.10
C MET A 182 4.35 8.74 -22.54
N TYR A 183 5.17 8.23 -21.62
CA TYR A 183 6.11 7.14 -21.88
C TYR A 183 6.30 6.26 -20.65
N ASN A 184 6.81 5.06 -20.91
CA ASN A 184 7.42 4.20 -19.91
C ASN A 184 8.69 3.54 -20.49
N GLN A 185 9.45 2.85 -19.64
CA GLN A 185 10.66 2.14 -20.05
C GLN A 185 10.53 0.66 -19.69
N ASP A 186 10.92 -0.23 -20.59
CA ASP A 186 10.89 -1.68 -20.35
C ASP A 186 11.59 -2.04 -19.04
N LYS A 187 12.79 -1.48 -18.79
CA LYS A 187 13.54 -1.70 -17.55
C LYS A 187 12.72 -1.37 -16.29
N SER A 188 11.94 -0.30 -16.33
CA SER A 188 11.07 0.10 -15.21
C SER A 188 9.90 -0.86 -15.03
N ILE A 189 9.33 -1.37 -16.13
CA ILE A 189 8.25 -2.38 -16.11
C ILE A 189 8.77 -3.72 -15.58
N GLU A 190 9.98 -4.11 -15.96
CA GLU A 190 10.66 -5.32 -15.46
C GLU A 190 10.89 -5.22 -13.94
N ASP A 191 11.39 -4.09 -13.44
CA ASP A 191 11.61 -3.86 -12.01
C ASP A 191 10.29 -3.89 -11.22
N PHE A 192 9.22 -3.35 -11.81
CA PHE A 192 7.87 -3.42 -11.26
C PHE A 192 7.33 -4.85 -11.18
N ALA A 193 7.52 -5.63 -12.24
CA ALA A 193 7.14 -7.03 -12.29
C ALA A 193 7.90 -7.84 -11.22
N HIS A 194 9.22 -7.69 -11.18
CA HIS A 194 10.08 -8.34 -10.21
C HIS A 194 9.66 -8.05 -8.76
N SER A 195 9.43 -6.78 -8.43
CA SER A 195 8.99 -6.37 -7.10
C SER A 195 7.62 -6.96 -6.75
N SER A 196 6.69 -6.99 -7.72
CA SER A 196 5.33 -7.51 -7.53
C SER A 196 5.32 -9.03 -7.29
N PHE A 197 6.10 -9.79 -8.06
CA PHE A 197 6.21 -11.25 -7.85
C PHE A 197 6.87 -11.59 -6.51
N GLN A 198 7.92 -10.86 -6.13
CA GLN A 198 8.58 -11.06 -4.83
C GLN A 198 7.66 -10.74 -3.65
N MET A 199 6.87 -9.67 -3.74
CA MET A 199 5.86 -9.34 -2.74
C MET A 199 4.83 -10.47 -2.58
N ALA A 200 4.30 -10.97 -3.70
CA ALA A 200 3.33 -12.07 -3.70
C ALA A 200 3.90 -13.35 -3.06
N LEU A 201 5.15 -13.72 -3.37
CA LEU A 201 5.84 -14.85 -2.73
C LEU A 201 6.11 -14.62 -1.24
N SER A 202 6.44 -13.39 -0.84
CA SER A 202 6.67 -13.08 0.56
C SER A 202 5.40 -13.12 1.39
N LYS A 203 4.24 -12.80 0.78
CA LYS A 203 2.93 -12.83 1.44
C LYS A 203 2.23 -14.18 1.30
N GLY A 204 2.67 -15.02 0.37
CA GLY A 204 1.99 -16.26 0.01
C GLY A 204 0.61 -16.01 -0.59
N TRP A 205 0.45 -14.94 -1.39
CA TRP A 205 -0.82 -14.52 -1.98
C TRP A 205 -0.77 -14.48 -3.52
N PRO A 206 -1.90 -14.69 -4.22
CA PRO A 206 -1.96 -14.56 -5.67
C PRO A 206 -1.71 -13.11 -6.11
N LEU A 207 -1.19 -12.96 -7.33
CA LEU A 207 -0.86 -11.67 -7.94
C LEU A 207 -1.74 -11.40 -9.16
N TYR A 208 -2.32 -10.20 -9.21
CA TYR A 208 -3.07 -9.70 -10.35
C TYR A 208 -2.41 -8.45 -10.94
N LEU A 209 -2.14 -8.44 -12.25
CA LEU A 209 -1.81 -7.22 -13.00
C LEU A 209 -3.06 -6.71 -13.71
N SER A 210 -3.41 -5.43 -13.51
CA SER A 210 -4.49 -4.79 -14.26
C SER A 210 -3.99 -3.82 -15.31
N THR A 211 -4.52 -3.90 -16.53
CA THR A 211 -4.25 -2.93 -17.60
C THR A 211 -5.51 -2.66 -18.45
N LYS A 212 -5.43 -1.75 -19.43
CA LYS A 212 -6.46 -1.53 -20.46
C LYS A 212 -5.92 -1.89 -21.85
N ASN A 213 -5.25 -3.04 -21.98
CA ASN A 213 -4.61 -3.49 -23.24
C ASN A 213 -5.58 -3.75 -24.41
N THR A 214 -6.89 -3.80 -24.19
CA THR A 214 -7.88 -3.80 -25.29
C THR A 214 -7.93 -2.46 -26.04
N ILE A 215 -7.66 -1.36 -25.35
CA ILE A 215 -7.60 0.00 -25.89
C ILE A 215 -6.16 0.38 -26.22
N LEU A 216 -5.27 0.31 -25.23
CA LEU A 216 -3.85 0.63 -25.38
C LEU A 216 -3.06 -0.62 -25.81
N LYS A 217 -3.38 -1.17 -26.97
CA LYS A 217 -2.88 -2.48 -27.45
C LYS A 217 -1.35 -2.63 -27.39
N LYS A 218 -0.61 -1.58 -27.74
CA LYS A 218 0.86 -1.58 -27.69
C LYS A 218 1.41 -1.19 -26.31
N TYR A 219 0.93 -0.08 -25.75
CA TYR A 219 1.47 0.46 -24.50
C TYR A 219 1.19 -0.48 -23.31
N ASP A 220 -0.08 -0.85 -23.11
CA ASP A 220 -0.48 -1.75 -22.01
C ASP A 220 -0.24 -3.22 -22.35
N GLY A 221 -0.19 -3.56 -23.63
CA GLY A 221 0.31 -4.86 -24.09
C GLY A 221 1.73 -5.11 -23.61
N ARG A 222 2.61 -4.10 -23.68
CA ARG A 222 4.00 -4.22 -23.23
C ARG A 222 4.13 -4.59 -21.75
N PHE A 223 3.28 -4.04 -20.89
CA PHE A 223 3.22 -4.43 -19.47
C PHE A 223 2.82 -5.90 -19.30
N LYS A 224 1.74 -6.31 -19.96
CA LYS A 224 1.24 -7.68 -19.92
C LYS A 224 2.32 -8.67 -20.37
N ASP A 225 2.95 -8.40 -21.50
CA ASP A 225 3.94 -9.28 -22.11
C ASP A 225 5.18 -9.42 -21.23
N ILE A 226 5.73 -8.31 -20.73
CA ILE A 226 6.90 -8.33 -19.82
C ILE A 226 6.59 -9.10 -18.54
N PHE A 227 5.43 -8.88 -17.90
CA PHE A 227 5.06 -9.63 -16.70
C PHE A 227 4.95 -11.12 -16.98
N GLN A 228 4.33 -11.51 -18.11
CA GLN A 228 4.18 -12.91 -18.49
C GLN A 228 5.53 -13.58 -18.74
N GLU A 229 6.40 -12.93 -19.52
CA GLU A 229 7.76 -13.41 -19.80
C GLU A 229 8.57 -13.65 -18.52
N ILE A 230 8.52 -12.70 -17.58
CA ILE A 230 9.21 -12.80 -16.29
C ILE A 230 8.60 -13.91 -15.42
N TYR A 231 7.27 -14.02 -15.38
CA TYR A 231 6.57 -15.04 -14.61
C TYR A 231 6.99 -16.44 -15.05
N ASP A 232 6.85 -16.73 -16.34
CA ASP A 232 7.13 -18.05 -16.90
C ASP A 232 8.62 -18.42 -16.76
N LYS A 233 9.52 -17.45 -16.92
CA LYS A 233 10.97 -17.70 -16.86
C LYS A 233 11.50 -17.89 -15.44
N LYS A 234 10.93 -17.22 -14.43
CA LYS A 234 11.57 -17.11 -13.09
C LYS A 234 10.68 -17.48 -11.91
N TYR A 235 9.37 -17.23 -11.98
CA TYR A 235 8.51 -17.23 -10.79
C TYR A 235 7.47 -18.34 -10.75
N LYS A 236 7.04 -18.85 -11.91
CA LYS A 236 5.95 -19.83 -12.01
C LYS A 236 6.12 -21.05 -11.08
N SER A 237 7.30 -21.67 -11.07
CA SER A 237 7.59 -22.82 -10.22
C SER A 237 7.46 -22.52 -8.71
N GLN A 238 7.88 -21.32 -8.28
CA GLN A 238 7.80 -20.88 -6.89
C GLN A 238 6.35 -20.56 -6.50
N PHE A 239 5.57 -20.00 -7.41
CA PHE A 239 4.14 -19.72 -7.22
C PHE A 239 3.35 -21.01 -7.09
N GLU A 240 3.56 -21.97 -8.00
CA GLU A 240 2.93 -23.29 -7.95
C GLU A 240 3.29 -24.04 -6.66
N ALA A 241 4.54 -23.97 -6.22
CA ALA A 241 4.98 -24.57 -4.95
C ALA A 241 4.26 -24.00 -3.72
N GLN A 242 3.89 -22.71 -3.74
CA GLN A 242 3.10 -22.07 -2.68
C GLN A 242 1.59 -22.10 -2.93
N LYS A 243 1.12 -22.78 -3.99
CA LYS A 243 -0.30 -22.85 -4.39
C LYS A 243 -0.92 -21.46 -4.63
N ILE A 244 -0.12 -20.53 -5.15
CA ILE A 244 -0.57 -19.19 -5.60
C ILE A 244 -0.39 -19.07 -7.12
N TRP A 245 -0.97 -18.04 -7.72
CA TRP A 245 -0.94 -17.84 -9.18
C TRP A 245 -0.71 -16.37 -9.54
N TYR A 246 -0.31 -16.14 -10.78
CA TYR A 246 -0.31 -14.84 -11.43
C TYR A 246 -1.38 -14.80 -12.51
N GLU A 247 -2.11 -13.69 -12.61
CA GLU A 247 -3.11 -13.48 -13.65
C GLU A 247 -3.13 -12.02 -14.13
N HIS A 248 -3.19 -11.82 -15.45
CA HIS A 248 -3.52 -10.52 -16.04
C HIS A 248 -5.04 -10.35 -16.14
N ARG A 249 -5.54 -9.17 -15.78
CA ARG A 249 -6.94 -8.77 -15.97
C ARG A 249 -7.08 -7.40 -16.62
N LEU A 250 -8.21 -7.18 -17.29
CA LEU A 250 -8.60 -5.83 -17.65
C LEU A 250 -8.99 -5.06 -16.40
N ILE A 251 -8.65 -3.77 -16.34
CA ILE A 251 -8.88 -2.94 -15.15
C ILE A 251 -10.35 -2.90 -14.70
N ASP A 252 -11.29 -2.88 -15.64
CA ASP A 252 -12.74 -2.93 -15.40
C ASP A 252 -13.19 -4.26 -14.78
N ASP A 253 -12.64 -5.38 -15.24
CA ASP A 253 -12.90 -6.69 -14.62
C ASP A 253 -12.24 -6.80 -13.25
N MET A 254 -11.05 -6.22 -13.09
CA MET A 254 -10.28 -6.29 -11.85
C MET A 254 -10.95 -5.49 -10.73
N VAL A 255 -11.45 -4.28 -11.00
CA VAL A 255 -12.20 -3.51 -9.99
C VAL A 255 -13.48 -4.24 -9.59
N ALA A 256 -14.19 -4.85 -10.54
CA ALA A 256 -15.39 -5.62 -10.26
C ALA A 256 -15.09 -6.89 -9.43
N GLN A 257 -13.99 -7.59 -9.74
CA GLN A 257 -13.52 -8.73 -8.95
C GLN A 257 -13.13 -8.29 -7.53
N ALA A 258 -12.36 -7.21 -7.39
CA ALA A 258 -11.90 -6.72 -6.09
C ALA A 258 -13.09 -6.45 -5.16
N MET A 259 -14.13 -5.76 -5.65
CA MET A 259 -15.33 -5.45 -4.89
C MET A 259 -16.14 -6.69 -4.44
N LYS A 260 -16.05 -7.80 -5.18
CA LYS A 260 -16.75 -9.06 -4.87
C LYS A 260 -15.89 -10.09 -4.14
N SER A 261 -14.59 -9.85 -4.05
CA SER A 261 -13.63 -10.77 -3.41
C SER A 261 -13.67 -10.68 -1.88
N GLU A 262 -13.01 -11.64 -1.24
CA GLU A 262 -12.73 -11.57 0.20
C GLU A 262 -11.41 -10.84 0.54
N GLY A 263 -10.74 -10.26 -0.46
CA GLY A 263 -9.37 -9.76 -0.37
C GLY A 263 -8.31 -10.88 -0.35
N GLY A 264 -7.11 -10.59 0.15
CA GLY A 264 -6.01 -11.55 0.28
C GLY A 264 -5.24 -11.79 -1.02
N PHE A 265 -4.97 -10.72 -1.77
CA PHE A 265 -4.20 -10.76 -3.01
C PHE A 265 -3.34 -9.51 -3.17
N ILE A 266 -2.31 -9.63 -4.02
CA ILE A 266 -1.52 -8.49 -4.50
C ILE A 266 -2.12 -8.00 -5.81
N TRP A 267 -2.35 -6.71 -5.93
CA TRP A 267 -2.84 -6.06 -7.14
C TRP A 267 -1.77 -5.09 -7.66
N ALA A 268 -1.03 -5.53 -8.66
CA ALA A 268 -0.11 -4.70 -9.42
C ALA A 268 -0.90 -3.75 -10.34
N CYS A 269 -0.82 -2.47 -10.05
CA CYS A 269 -1.45 -1.40 -10.79
C CYS A 269 -0.41 -0.53 -11.51
N LYS A 270 -0.74 -0.12 -12.74
CA LYS A 270 -0.04 0.98 -13.41
C LYS A 270 -0.12 2.26 -12.57
N ASN A 271 0.70 3.26 -12.92
CA ASN A 271 0.94 4.40 -12.04
C ASN A 271 -0.36 5.11 -11.60
N TYR A 272 -1.22 5.46 -12.55
CA TYR A 272 -2.49 6.15 -12.28
C TYR A 272 -3.52 5.25 -11.59
N ASP A 273 -3.69 4.01 -12.07
CA ASP A 273 -4.61 3.05 -11.45
C ASP A 273 -4.22 2.79 -9.99
N GLY A 274 -2.92 2.68 -9.70
CA GLY A 274 -2.41 2.44 -8.36
C GLY A 274 -2.65 3.60 -7.42
N ASP A 275 -2.63 4.84 -7.92
CA ASP A 275 -2.98 6.03 -7.14
C ASP A 275 -4.46 5.96 -6.73
N VAL A 276 -5.35 5.93 -7.71
CA VAL A 276 -6.82 5.97 -7.52
C VAL A 276 -7.34 4.77 -6.73
N GLN A 277 -6.88 3.57 -7.07
CA GLN A 277 -7.36 2.35 -6.41
C GLN A 277 -6.80 2.22 -4.99
N SER A 278 -5.59 2.71 -4.71
CA SER A 278 -5.07 2.67 -3.34
C SER A 278 -5.90 3.50 -2.36
N ASP A 279 -6.37 4.67 -2.79
CA ASP A 279 -7.24 5.52 -1.97
C ASP A 279 -8.63 4.90 -1.80
N SER A 280 -9.17 4.31 -2.87
CA SER A 280 -10.46 3.59 -2.83
C SER A 280 -10.41 2.39 -1.88
N VAL A 281 -9.33 1.61 -1.95
CA VAL A 281 -9.07 0.48 -1.04
C VAL A 281 -8.91 0.98 0.39
N ALA A 282 -8.10 2.03 0.63
CA ALA A 282 -7.92 2.59 1.97
C ALA A 282 -9.23 3.01 2.61
N GLN A 283 -10.05 3.74 1.86
CA GLN A 283 -11.36 4.18 2.34
C GLN A 283 -12.29 2.98 2.58
N GLY A 284 -12.22 1.94 1.73
CA GLY A 284 -12.98 0.71 1.89
C GLY A 284 -12.65 -0.06 3.18
N TYR A 285 -11.42 0.05 3.68
CA TYR A 285 -10.97 -0.51 4.97
C TYR A 285 -11.15 0.43 6.17
N GLY A 286 -11.69 1.64 5.97
CA GLY A 286 -12.13 2.54 7.05
C GLY A 286 -11.56 3.95 6.95
N SER A 287 -10.24 4.10 7.04
CA SER A 287 -9.57 5.42 7.11
C SER A 287 -8.21 5.40 6.39
N LEU A 288 -7.84 6.52 5.77
CA LEU A 288 -6.49 6.73 5.22
C LEU A 288 -5.39 6.62 6.30
N GLY A 289 -5.72 6.87 7.57
CA GLY A 289 -4.82 6.67 8.71
C GLY A 289 -4.49 5.19 8.99
N MET A 290 -5.18 4.27 8.32
CA MET A 290 -5.03 2.82 8.45
C MET A 290 -4.41 2.20 7.19
N MET A 291 -3.55 2.94 6.48
CA MET A 291 -2.91 2.46 5.25
C MET A 291 -1.40 2.66 5.33
N THR A 292 -0.66 1.56 5.26
CA THR A 292 0.82 1.59 5.14
C THR A 292 1.23 1.84 3.69
N SER A 293 2.40 2.42 3.47
CA SER A 293 3.00 2.59 2.15
C SER A 293 4.48 2.24 2.23
N VAL A 294 4.93 1.27 1.43
CA VAL A 294 6.33 0.81 1.44
C VAL A 294 6.84 0.74 0.01
N LEU A 295 7.83 1.58 -0.32
CA LEU A 295 8.60 1.46 -1.54
C LEU A 295 9.60 0.31 -1.39
N ILE A 296 9.50 -0.69 -2.26
CA ILE A 296 10.44 -1.81 -2.33
C ILE A 296 11.24 -1.71 -3.62
N CYS A 297 12.56 -1.66 -3.49
CA CYS A 297 13.48 -1.61 -4.61
C CYS A 297 13.69 -3.02 -5.21
N PRO A 298 14.02 -3.11 -6.52
CA PRO A 298 14.20 -4.39 -7.21
C PRO A 298 15.42 -5.20 -6.73
N ASP A 299 16.34 -4.58 -5.98
CA ASP A 299 17.50 -5.22 -5.38
C ASP A 299 17.14 -6.19 -4.23
N GLY A 300 15.88 -6.18 -3.77
CA GLY A 300 15.38 -6.99 -2.65
C GLY A 300 15.93 -6.57 -1.29
N LYS A 301 16.63 -5.43 -1.21
CA LYS A 301 17.32 -4.93 -0.01
C LYS A 301 16.88 -3.53 0.38
N THR A 302 16.70 -2.61 -0.57
CA THR A 302 16.43 -1.21 -0.26
C THR A 302 14.92 -0.98 -0.11
N VAL A 303 14.53 -0.36 1.01
CA VAL A 303 13.14 -0.07 1.35
C VAL A 303 13.01 1.35 1.90
N GLU A 304 11.94 2.04 1.51
CA GLU A 304 11.49 3.27 2.12
C GLU A 304 10.03 3.10 2.59
N ALA A 305 9.76 3.38 3.86
CA ALA A 305 8.45 3.22 4.47
C ALA A 305 7.87 4.58 4.89
N GLU A 306 6.61 4.83 4.51
CA GLU A 306 5.87 6.05 4.78
C GLU A 306 4.39 5.77 5.08
N ALA A 307 3.69 6.78 5.59
CA ALA A 307 2.24 6.76 5.61
C ALA A 307 1.67 7.01 4.20
N ALA A 308 0.53 6.41 3.86
CA ALA A 308 -0.10 6.67 2.56
C ALA A 308 -0.72 8.08 2.44
N HIS A 309 -1.06 8.70 3.58
CA HIS A 309 -1.69 10.03 3.63
C HIS A 309 -0.67 11.18 3.59
N GLY A 310 -1.16 12.39 3.28
CA GLY A 310 -0.37 13.62 3.32
C GLY A 310 -0.17 14.19 4.73
N THR A 311 0.15 15.48 4.80
CA THR A 311 0.58 16.19 6.03
C THR A 311 -0.56 16.58 6.99
N VAL A 312 -1.81 16.28 6.61
CA VAL A 312 -3.04 16.57 7.36
C VAL A 312 -3.19 18.06 7.71
N THR A 313 -2.97 18.93 6.71
CA THR A 313 -3.00 20.40 6.83
C THR A 313 -4.19 20.94 7.62
N ARG A 314 -5.40 20.40 7.40
CA ARG A 314 -6.61 20.84 8.10
C ARG A 314 -6.46 20.73 9.62
N HIS A 315 -5.93 19.62 10.12
CA HIS A 315 -5.69 19.43 11.55
C HIS A 315 -4.55 20.33 12.03
N TYR A 316 -3.51 20.52 11.22
CA TYR A 316 -2.44 21.45 11.56
C TYR A 316 -2.94 22.89 11.74
N ARG A 317 -3.85 23.38 10.88
CA ARG A 317 -4.46 24.71 11.07
C ARG A 317 -5.27 24.84 12.34
N MET A 318 -5.91 23.76 12.80
CA MET A 318 -6.60 23.75 14.09
C MET A 318 -5.58 23.80 15.24
N TYR A 319 -4.53 22.98 15.16
CA TYR A 319 -3.43 22.97 16.13
C TYR A 319 -2.74 24.34 16.25
N GLN A 320 -2.46 25.02 15.13
CA GLN A 320 -1.87 26.37 15.13
C GLN A 320 -2.75 27.41 15.86
N LYS A 321 -4.06 27.16 15.97
CA LYS A 321 -5.02 28.02 16.71
C LYS A 321 -5.22 27.57 18.16
N GLY A 322 -4.44 26.61 18.66
CA GLY A 322 -4.61 26.01 19.98
C GLY A 322 -5.86 25.14 20.13
N GLN A 323 -6.49 24.73 19.03
CA GLN A 323 -7.67 23.87 19.06
C GLN A 323 -7.26 22.40 19.22
N GLU A 324 -8.10 21.61 19.88
CA GLU A 324 -7.91 20.17 20.00
C GLU A 324 -7.94 19.48 18.62
N THR A 325 -7.05 18.51 18.42
CA THR A 325 -6.98 17.68 17.20
C THR A 325 -7.06 16.20 17.55
N SER A 326 -7.56 15.38 16.63
CA SER A 326 -7.55 13.92 16.73
C SER A 326 -7.07 13.34 15.41
N THR A 327 -5.75 13.41 15.21
CA THR A 327 -5.06 12.90 14.03
C THR A 327 -4.60 11.48 14.32
N ASN A 328 -4.99 10.54 13.47
CA ASN A 328 -4.60 9.13 13.58
C ASN A 328 -3.09 8.95 13.29
N PRO A 329 -2.27 8.47 14.25
CA PRO A 329 -0.84 8.28 14.06
C PRO A 329 -0.47 6.89 13.52
N ILE A 330 -1.43 5.97 13.35
CA ILE A 330 -1.14 4.55 13.11
C ILE A 330 -0.31 4.34 11.84
N ALA A 331 -0.69 4.92 10.70
CA ALA A 331 0.11 4.78 9.47
C ALA A 331 1.55 5.31 9.63
N SER A 332 1.76 6.40 10.37
CA SER A 332 3.10 6.93 10.67
C SER A 332 3.89 6.03 11.63
N ILE A 333 3.23 5.38 12.59
CA ILE A 333 3.86 4.37 13.46
C ILE A 333 4.26 3.15 12.64
N PHE A 334 3.41 2.72 11.71
CA PHE A 334 3.71 1.59 10.85
C PHE A 334 4.85 1.89 9.85
N ALA A 335 5.06 3.15 9.45
CA ALA A 335 6.26 3.51 8.69
C ALA A 335 7.53 3.17 9.49
N TRP A 336 7.57 3.53 10.79
CA TRP A 336 8.66 3.16 11.68
C TRP A 336 8.77 1.64 11.88
N SER A 337 7.69 0.95 12.22
CA SER A 337 7.74 -0.50 12.48
C SER A 337 8.17 -1.28 11.24
N ARG A 338 7.70 -0.91 10.04
CA ARG A 338 8.09 -1.56 8.78
C ARG A 338 9.56 -1.33 8.45
N GLY A 339 10.07 -0.11 8.65
CA GLY A 339 11.50 0.18 8.52
C GLY A 339 12.35 -0.64 9.48
N LEU A 340 11.98 -0.66 10.78
CA LEU A 340 12.69 -1.43 11.80
C LEU A 340 12.61 -2.95 11.58
N ALA A 341 11.46 -3.47 11.15
CA ALA A 341 11.31 -4.88 10.81
C ALA A 341 12.20 -5.27 9.63
N HIS A 342 12.34 -4.40 8.63
CA HIS A 342 13.22 -4.64 7.50
C HIS A 342 14.70 -4.55 7.89
N ARG A 343 15.08 -3.55 8.70
CA ARG A 343 16.42 -3.46 9.30
C ARG A 343 16.76 -4.73 10.08
N ALA A 344 15.82 -5.19 10.91
CA ALA A 344 15.95 -6.42 11.67
C ALA A 344 16.19 -7.65 10.80
N LYS A 345 15.48 -7.76 9.67
CA LYS A 345 15.68 -8.82 8.69
C LYS A 345 17.07 -8.77 8.07
N LEU A 346 17.55 -7.58 7.68
CA LEU A 346 18.87 -7.42 7.07
C LEU A 346 20.01 -7.75 8.06
N ASP A 347 19.80 -7.49 9.35
CA ASP A 347 20.80 -7.70 10.41
C ASP A 347 20.65 -9.03 11.16
N ASN A 348 19.63 -9.84 10.82
CA ASN A 348 19.21 -11.02 11.61
C ASN A 348 18.95 -10.70 13.10
N ASN A 349 18.35 -9.53 13.37
CA ASN A 349 18.10 -9.04 14.72
C ASN A 349 16.70 -9.42 15.21
N THR A 350 16.60 -10.52 15.94
CA THR A 350 15.32 -11.06 16.44
C THR A 350 14.65 -10.14 17.48
N GLU A 351 15.43 -9.43 18.30
CA GLU A 351 14.88 -8.49 19.30
C GLU A 351 14.20 -7.30 18.64
N LEU A 352 14.83 -6.71 17.61
CA LEU A 352 14.26 -5.61 16.85
C LEU A 352 13.03 -6.06 16.05
N SER A 353 13.07 -7.26 15.47
CA SER A 353 11.94 -7.86 14.78
C SER A 353 10.73 -8.04 15.71
N PHE A 354 10.97 -8.58 16.92
CA PHE A 354 9.93 -8.71 17.94
C PHE A 354 9.37 -7.35 18.36
N PHE A 355 10.23 -6.35 18.58
CA PHE A 355 9.80 -5.01 18.96
C PHE A 355 8.91 -4.37 17.89
N ALA A 356 9.33 -4.42 16.61
CA ALA A 356 8.54 -3.88 15.51
C ALA A 356 7.16 -4.54 15.42
N LYS A 357 7.08 -5.87 15.60
CA LYS A 357 5.82 -6.60 15.62
C LYS A 357 4.96 -6.23 16.84
N ALA A 358 5.55 -6.16 18.02
CA ALA A 358 4.86 -5.79 19.25
C ALA A 358 4.24 -4.38 19.14
N LEU A 359 4.94 -3.44 18.52
CA LEU A 359 4.45 -2.09 18.26
C LEU A 359 3.21 -2.10 17.34
N GLU A 360 3.25 -2.84 16.23
CA GLU A 360 2.08 -2.99 15.34
C GLU A 360 0.89 -3.62 16.05
N ASP A 361 1.14 -4.67 16.85
CA ASP A 361 0.07 -5.35 17.57
C ASP A 361 -0.56 -4.43 18.64
N VAL A 362 0.24 -3.62 19.35
CA VAL A 362 -0.27 -2.63 20.32
C VAL A 362 -1.19 -1.63 19.65
N CYS A 363 -0.86 -1.16 18.46
CA CYS A 363 -1.72 -0.25 17.71
C CYS A 363 -3.10 -0.88 17.44
N ILE A 364 -3.12 -2.11 16.94
CA ILE A 364 -4.35 -2.84 16.63
C ILE A 364 -5.14 -3.14 17.90
N GLU A 365 -4.50 -3.72 18.91
CA GLU A 365 -5.12 -4.09 20.19
C GLU A 365 -5.70 -2.87 20.92
N THR A 366 -5.04 -1.71 20.85
CA THR A 366 -5.53 -0.46 21.47
C THR A 366 -6.83 0.00 20.81
N ILE A 367 -6.90 -0.04 19.48
CA ILE A 367 -8.12 0.27 18.72
C ILE A 367 -9.21 -0.75 19.02
N GLU A 368 -8.88 -2.05 19.01
CA GLU A 368 -9.82 -3.13 19.31
C GLU A 368 -10.38 -3.06 20.74
N ALA A 369 -9.61 -2.51 21.68
CA ALA A 369 -10.04 -2.22 23.05
C ALA A 369 -10.94 -0.98 23.19
N GLY A 370 -11.22 -0.26 22.09
CA GLY A 370 -12.13 0.90 22.06
C GLY A 370 -11.43 2.25 22.19
N PHE A 371 -10.11 2.30 22.34
CA PHE A 371 -9.35 3.56 22.35
C PHE A 371 -8.95 3.89 20.93
N MET A 372 -9.49 4.97 20.36
CA MET A 372 -9.24 5.32 18.96
C MET A 372 -9.37 6.81 18.71
N THR A 373 -8.88 7.27 17.56
CA THR A 373 -9.04 8.65 17.10
C THR A 373 -10.39 8.87 16.41
N LYS A 374 -10.74 10.15 16.20
CA LYS A 374 -12.05 10.58 15.71
C LYS A 374 -12.44 10.00 14.36
N ASP A 375 -11.48 9.78 13.47
CA ASP A 375 -11.71 9.16 12.15
C ASP A 375 -12.23 7.73 12.30
N LEU A 376 -11.64 6.94 13.21
CA LEU A 376 -12.06 5.55 13.45
C LEU A 376 -13.40 5.47 14.18
N ALA A 377 -13.63 6.35 15.17
CA ALA A 377 -14.93 6.46 15.81
C ALA A 377 -16.04 6.82 14.79
N ALA A 378 -15.72 7.65 13.79
CA ALA A 378 -16.63 7.99 12.70
C ALA A 378 -16.91 6.80 11.77
N CYS A 379 -15.98 5.87 11.57
CA CYS A 379 -16.26 4.62 10.85
C CYS A 379 -17.29 3.74 11.57
N ILE A 380 -17.32 3.77 12.91
CA ILE A 380 -18.24 2.96 13.72
C ILE A 380 -19.62 3.61 13.81
N LYS A 381 -19.68 4.91 14.13
CA LYS A 381 -20.94 5.60 14.46
C LYS A 381 -21.51 6.46 13.33
N GLY A 382 -20.73 6.75 12.30
CA GLY A 382 -20.99 7.81 11.34
C GLY A 382 -20.68 9.18 11.93
N LEU A 383 -20.05 10.06 11.13
CA LEU A 383 -19.53 11.36 11.59
C LEU A 383 -20.54 12.22 12.39
N PRO A 384 -21.85 12.28 12.05
CA PRO A 384 -22.82 13.07 12.81
C PRO A 384 -23.09 12.57 14.24
N ASN A 385 -22.85 11.29 14.52
CA ASN A 385 -23.18 10.66 15.79
C ASN A 385 -21.98 10.51 16.74
N VAL A 386 -20.79 10.93 16.30
CA VAL A 386 -19.56 10.85 17.11
C VAL A 386 -19.58 11.92 18.20
N GLN A 387 -19.45 11.50 19.46
CA GLN A 387 -19.33 12.37 20.62
C GLN A 387 -17.87 12.47 21.06
N ARG A 388 -17.50 13.51 21.85
CA ARG A 388 -16.11 13.67 22.33
C ARG A 388 -15.64 12.50 23.19
N SER A 389 -16.55 11.84 23.91
CA SER A 389 -16.27 10.64 24.72
C SER A 389 -15.94 9.40 23.90
N ASP A 390 -16.20 9.41 22.59
CA ASP A 390 -16.03 8.22 21.73
C ASP A 390 -14.62 8.06 21.16
N TYR A 391 -13.77 9.08 21.33
CA TYR A 391 -12.43 9.09 20.77
C TYR A 391 -11.46 9.81 21.69
N LEU A 392 -10.18 9.65 21.42
CA LEU A 392 -9.08 10.36 22.07
C LEU A 392 -8.51 11.43 21.15
N ASN A 393 -8.04 12.53 21.73
CA ASN A 393 -7.27 13.50 20.96
C ASN A 393 -5.89 12.91 20.57
N THR A 394 -5.15 13.61 19.71
CA THR A 394 -3.88 13.13 19.15
C THR A 394 -2.87 12.73 20.25
N PHE A 395 -2.80 13.50 21.33
CA PHE A 395 -1.82 13.30 22.40
C PHE A 395 -2.26 12.19 23.35
N GLU A 396 -3.53 12.18 23.77
CA GLU A 396 -4.12 11.12 24.61
C GLU A 396 -4.00 9.75 23.95
N PHE A 397 -4.25 9.65 22.65
CA PHE A 397 -4.11 8.40 21.92
C PHE A 397 -2.66 7.93 21.87
N MET A 398 -1.72 8.84 21.64
CA MET A 398 -0.29 8.54 21.65
C MET A 398 0.19 8.06 23.03
N ASP A 399 -0.27 8.71 24.10
CA ASP A 399 0.02 8.30 25.48
C ASP A 399 -0.53 6.91 25.77
N LYS A 400 -1.77 6.62 25.33
CA LYS A 400 -2.38 5.31 25.47
C LYS A 400 -1.58 4.20 24.77
N LEU A 401 -1.08 4.47 23.57
CA LEU A 401 -0.18 3.55 22.86
C LEU A 401 1.13 3.34 23.63
N GLY A 402 1.71 4.39 24.19
CA GLY A 402 2.93 4.30 25.01
C GLY A 402 2.75 3.47 26.28
N GLU A 403 1.62 3.64 26.98
CA GLU A 403 1.23 2.81 28.13
C GLU A 403 1.12 1.33 27.75
N ASN A 404 0.36 1.03 26.70
CA ASN A 404 0.09 -0.34 26.26
C ASN A 404 1.36 -1.02 25.74
N LEU A 405 2.24 -0.30 25.03
CA LEU A 405 3.54 -0.81 24.58
C LEU A 405 4.45 -1.16 25.75
N LYS A 406 4.53 -0.27 26.75
CA LYS A 406 5.32 -0.53 27.96
C LYS A 406 4.83 -1.79 28.69
N ALA A 407 3.50 -1.95 28.81
CA ALA A 407 2.89 -3.13 29.41
C ALA A 407 3.20 -4.40 28.62
N LYS A 408 3.06 -4.38 27.29
CA LYS A 408 3.32 -5.53 26.42
C LYS A 408 4.77 -6.00 26.48
N LEU A 409 5.72 -5.06 26.41
CA LEU A 409 7.14 -5.38 26.48
C LEU A 409 7.56 -5.87 27.88
N ALA A 410 6.91 -5.41 28.95
CA ALA A 410 7.13 -5.94 30.30
C ALA A 410 6.62 -7.38 30.44
N GLN A 411 5.44 -7.70 29.92
CA GLN A 411 4.89 -9.05 29.92
C GLN A 411 5.77 -10.03 29.14
N ALA A 412 6.25 -9.64 27.95
CA ALA A 412 7.14 -10.48 27.14
C ALA A 412 8.43 -10.89 27.90
N LYS A 413 9.00 -9.99 28.71
CA LYS A 413 10.17 -10.29 29.56
C LYS A 413 9.86 -11.29 30.67
N LEU A 414 8.66 -11.22 31.27
CA LEU A 414 8.23 -12.17 32.29
C LEU A 414 8.12 -13.58 31.71
N PHE A 415 7.52 -13.73 30.53
CA PHE A 415 7.44 -15.03 29.85
C PHE A 415 8.80 -15.56 29.38
N GLY A 416 9.67 -14.70 28.85
CA GLY A 416 11.03 -15.09 28.47
C GLY A 416 11.92 -15.52 29.64
N SER A 417 11.70 -14.97 30.84
CA SER A 417 12.43 -15.34 32.06
C SER A 417 11.86 -16.56 32.78
N LEU A 418 10.54 -16.82 32.66
CA LEU A 418 9.90 -18.04 33.19
C LEU A 418 10.15 -19.28 32.32
N GLY A 419 10.37 -19.11 31.01
CA GLY A 419 10.77 -20.20 30.09
C GLY A 419 12.23 -20.67 30.24
N GLY A 420 13.05 -19.98 31.03
CA GLY A 420 14.47 -20.30 31.26
C GLY A 420 14.76 -21.21 32.45
N ARG A 421 13.74 -21.72 33.14
CA ARG A 421 13.88 -22.67 34.26
C ARG A 421 12.99 -23.90 34.06
N ASN A 422 13.30 -24.68 33.01
CA ASN A 422 13.16 -26.14 32.92
C ASN A 422 13.18 -26.55 31.44
N SER A 423 14.38 -26.79 30.90
CA SER A 423 14.68 -27.77 29.84
C SER A 423 16.11 -27.54 29.32
N VAL A 424 17.09 -27.92 30.13
CA VAL A 424 18.38 -28.34 29.61
C VAL A 424 18.35 -29.86 29.66
N GLU A 425 17.89 -30.49 28.59
CA GLU A 425 18.38 -31.76 28.04
C GLU A 425 17.54 -32.21 26.85
N GLN A 426 18.26 -32.61 25.79
CA GLN A 426 17.83 -33.31 24.57
C GLN A 426 17.14 -32.48 23.46
N ASN A 427 17.93 -31.95 22.53
CA ASN A 427 18.02 -32.53 21.18
C ASN A 427 19.08 -31.79 20.32
N ASN A 428 20.27 -32.39 20.25
CA ASN A 428 21.16 -32.23 19.11
C ASN A 428 20.78 -33.29 18.08
N GLY A 429 20.52 -32.88 16.83
CA GLY A 429 20.64 -33.73 15.65
C GLY A 429 19.37 -33.92 14.80
N PHE A 430 19.60 -33.93 13.49
CA PHE A 430 18.70 -34.22 12.36
C PHE A 430 17.82 -33.04 11.91
N GLY A 431 17.90 -32.53 10.67
CA GLY A 431 18.29 -33.17 9.42
C GLY A 431 17.07 -33.20 8.51
N LEU A 432 17.20 -32.65 7.29
CA LEU A 432 16.23 -32.74 6.22
C LEU A 432 15.70 -34.18 6.03
N GLY A 433 14.38 -34.33 5.86
CA GLY A 433 13.74 -35.56 5.39
C GLY A 433 12.62 -36.05 6.29
N ASP A 434 11.56 -36.58 5.67
CA ASP A 434 10.53 -37.44 6.27
C ASP A 434 9.34 -36.77 6.98
N LEU A 435 8.43 -36.23 6.16
CA LEU A 435 6.98 -36.37 6.38
C LEU A 435 6.29 -36.78 5.07
N PHE A 436 6.65 -37.96 4.57
CA PHE A 436 5.81 -38.74 3.66
C PHE A 436 5.96 -40.22 4.01
N THR A 437 4.91 -40.81 4.57
CA THR A 437 4.62 -42.23 4.36
C THR A 437 3.10 -42.43 4.36
N PRO A 438 2.58 -43.27 3.44
CA PRO A 438 1.18 -43.27 3.05
C PRO A 438 0.34 -44.14 3.99
N LEU A 439 -0.86 -43.66 4.35
CA LEU A 439 -1.85 -44.54 4.94
C LEU A 439 -2.39 -45.48 3.85
N ALA A 440 -2.06 -46.75 4.01
CA ALA A 440 -2.51 -47.84 3.17
C ALA A 440 -4.02 -48.02 3.24
N LEU A 441 -4.57 -48.33 2.07
CA LEU A 441 -5.94 -48.73 1.78
C LEU A 441 -6.42 -49.87 2.68
N LYS A 442 -7.63 -49.73 3.22
CA LYS A 442 -8.50 -50.88 3.47
C LYS A 442 -9.61 -50.88 2.43
N ASP A 443 -9.51 -51.90 1.59
CA ASP A 443 -10.47 -52.35 0.60
C ASP A 443 -11.76 -52.80 1.30
N THR A 444 -12.89 -52.17 0.98
CA THR A 444 -14.21 -52.80 1.01
C THR A 444 -15.01 -52.21 -0.14
N GLY A 445 -15.16 -52.98 -1.21
CA GLY A 445 -15.89 -52.58 -2.40
C GLY A 445 -17.40 -52.50 -2.20
N SER A 446 -18.02 -51.56 -2.89
CA SER A 446 -19.31 -51.76 -3.58
C SER A 446 -19.49 -50.68 -4.65
N HIS A 447 -19.72 -51.12 -5.87
CA HIS A 447 -19.94 -50.32 -7.07
C HIS A 447 -21.21 -49.46 -7.04
N SER A 448 -21.16 -48.42 -7.89
CA SER A 448 -22.28 -47.81 -8.64
C SER A 448 -23.44 -47.19 -7.85
N ASN A 449 -23.50 -45.85 -7.83
CA ASN A 449 -24.69 -45.03 -8.19
C ASN A 449 -24.53 -43.58 -7.70
N GLU A 450 -23.86 -42.71 -8.46
CA GLU A 450 -23.88 -41.26 -8.16
C GLU A 450 -23.76 -40.36 -9.41
N CYS A 451 -24.29 -40.81 -10.55
CA CYS A 451 -24.40 -40.01 -11.77
C CYS A 451 -25.86 -39.69 -12.17
N HIS A 452 -26.80 -39.59 -11.22
CA HIS A 452 -28.21 -39.30 -11.55
C HIS A 452 -28.88 -38.16 -10.77
N TYR A 453 -28.18 -37.43 -9.90
CA TYR A 453 -28.80 -36.36 -9.10
C TYR A 453 -28.45 -34.91 -9.48
N ILE A 454 -27.60 -34.68 -10.50
CA ILE A 454 -27.22 -33.32 -10.91
C ILE A 454 -28.05 -32.80 -12.11
N ALA A 455 -28.74 -33.68 -12.85
CA ALA A 455 -29.53 -33.28 -14.03
C ALA A 455 -30.97 -32.82 -13.73
N GLN A 456 -31.54 -33.11 -12.56
CA GLN A 456 -32.92 -32.69 -12.20
C GLN A 456 -33.00 -31.36 -11.44
N ALA A 457 -31.91 -30.88 -10.83
CA ALA A 457 -31.91 -29.61 -10.10
C ALA A 457 -31.85 -28.37 -11.02
N GLN A 458 -31.33 -28.50 -12.24
CA GLN A 458 -31.20 -27.37 -13.18
C GLN A 458 -32.48 -27.05 -13.97
N HIS A 459 -33.47 -27.97 -14.01
CA HIS A 459 -34.71 -27.75 -14.75
C HIS A 459 -35.83 -27.11 -13.92
N LEU A 460 -35.77 -27.21 -12.58
CA LEU A 460 -36.74 -26.62 -11.64
C LEU A 460 -36.43 -25.16 -11.26
N ALA A 461 -35.15 -24.74 -11.32
CA ALA A 461 -34.76 -23.36 -11.04
C ALA A 461 -35.11 -22.36 -12.18
N LYS A 462 -35.25 -22.85 -13.43
CA LYS A 462 -35.59 -22.01 -14.59
C LYS A 462 -37.09 -21.70 -14.73
N SER A 463 -37.99 -22.54 -14.19
CA SER A 463 -39.44 -22.31 -14.31
C SER A 463 -39.99 -21.35 -13.24
N GLN A 464 -39.36 -21.26 -12.06
CA GLN A 464 -39.80 -20.32 -11.01
C GLN A 464 -39.30 -18.87 -11.18
N LEU A 465 -38.25 -18.64 -11.98
CA LEU A 465 -37.75 -17.28 -12.25
C LEU A 465 -38.54 -16.56 -13.38
N MET A 466 -39.23 -17.30 -14.25
CA MET A 466 -39.99 -16.74 -15.37
C MET A 466 -41.41 -16.29 -14.99
N SER A 467 -41.99 -16.76 -13.87
CA SER A 467 -43.35 -16.37 -13.48
C SER A 467 -43.42 -15.14 -12.56
N LYS A 468 -42.33 -14.79 -11.87
CA LYS A 468 -42.27 -13.61 -10.97
C LYS A 468 -41.91 -12.30 -11.66
N THR A 469 -41.39 -12.34 -12.88
CA THR A 469 -40.94 -11.14 -13.61
C THR A 469 -42.05 -10.55 -14.50
N THR A 470 -43.06 -11.34 -14.86
CA THR A 470 -44.18 -10.90 -15.71
C THR A 470 -45.29 -10.17 -14.96
N ILE A 471 -45.44 -10.38 -13.64
CA ILE A 471 -46.50 -9.74 -12.83
C ILE A 471 -46.12 -8.30 -12.40
N ARG A 472 -44.85 -7.91 -12.49
CA ARG A 472 -44.38 -6.58 -12.04
C ARG A 472 -44.37 -5.49 -13.12
N TRP A 473 -44.64 -5.83 -14.38
CA TRP A 473 -44.64 -4.89 -15.52
C TRP A 473 -46.04 -4.43 -15.98
N GLN A 474 -47.13 -4.96 -15.40
CA GLN A 474 -48.50 -4.57 -15.74
C GLN A 474 -49.15 -3.55 -14.77
N LEU A 475 -48.42 -3.06 -13.76
CA LEU A 475 -48.94 -2.13 -12.74
C LEU A 475 -48.35 -0.71 -12.81
N LEU A 476 -47.57 -0.37 -13.84
CA LEU A 476 -46.89 0.94 -13.96
C LEU A 476 -47.24 1.74 -15.22
N THR A 477 -48.30 1.39 -15.97
CA THR A 477 -48.70 2.12 -17.20
C THR A 477 -50.09 2.78 -17.13
N ASN A 478 -50.69 2.97 -15.97
CA ASN A 478 -52.00 3.63 -15.83
C ASN A 478 -52.05 4.69 -14.72
N VAL A 479 -51.22 5.75 -14.81
CA VAL A 479 -51.50 7.04 -14.15
C VAL A 479 -50.82 8.19 -14.93
N SER A 480 -51.46 8.71 -15.98
CA SER A 480 -51.26 10.11 -16.43
C SER A 480 -52.30 10.53 -17.48
N THR A 481 -53.53 10.80 -17.05
CA THR A 481 -54.46 11.74 -17.71
C THR A 481 -55.57 12.06 -16.70
N GLY A 482 -55.67 13.33 -16.29
CA GLY A 482 -56.64 13.84 -15.32
C GLY A 482 -56.10 15.06 -14.61
#